data_AF-A0A5J4SCD5-F1
#
_entry.id   AF-A0A5J4SCD5-F1
#
_cell.length_a   1.000
_cell.length_b   1.000
_cell.length_c   1.000
_cell.angle_alpha   90.00
_cell.angle_beta   90.00
_cell.angle_gamma   90.00
#
_symmetry.space_group_name_H-M   'P 1'
#
loop_
_entity.id
_entity.type
_entity.pdbx_description
1 polymer ?
#
loop_
_entity_poly.entity_id
_entity_poly.type
_entity_poly.pdbx_seq_one_letter_code
_entity_poly.pdbx_strand_id
1 'polypeptide(L)'
;SDPQAVQRHLSNLFDNCAKLIFGTGMRSKAISGMVSEEGENLLIRAECQAEGSVEVWMTIVEAEMIMTLRTKIKETIYYYASIQQNYLD
;
A
#
# COMPACT_ATOMS: atom_id res chain seq x y z
N SER A 1 -9.18 -5.77 20.01
CA SER A 1 -9.74 -5.13 18.81
C SER A 1 -9.28 -5.90 17.60
N ASP A 2 -10.16 -6.17 16.64
CA ASP A 2 -9.83 -6.81 15.36
C ASP A 2 -9.50 -5.73 14.32
N PRO A 3 -8.23 -5.57 13.90
CA PRO A 3 -7.88 -4.55 12.91
C PRO A 3 -8.47 -4.80 11.53
N GLN A 4 -8.82 -6.04 11.19
CA GLN A 4 -9.40 -6.36 9.88
C GLN A 4 -10.83 -5.84 9.73
N ALA A 5 -11.51 -5.56 10.85
CA ALA A 5 -12.84 -4.94 10.83
C ALA A 5 -12.86 -3.56 10.14
N VAL A 6 -11.71 -2.89 10.01
CA VAL A 6 -11.58 -1.61 9.27
C VAL A 6 -11.88 -1.76 7.78
N GLN A 7 -11.67 -2.95 7.20
CA GLN A 7 -11.69 -3.20 5.76
C GLN A 7 -13.00 -2.75 5.11
N ARG A 8 -14.12 -2.96 5.81
CA ARG A 8 -15.48 -2.58 5.37
C ARG A 8 -15.69 -1.05 5.25
N HIS A 9 -14.77 -0.25 5.79
CA HIS A 9 -14.86 1.21 5.83
C HIS A 9 -13.86 1.89 4.89
N LEU A 10 -12.91 1.15 4.31
CA LEU A 10 -11.79 1.73 3.56
C LEU A 10 -12.24 2.56 2.35
N SER A 11 -13.18 2.05 1.54
CA SER A 11 -13.75 2.79 0.40
C SER A 11 -14.45 4.09 0.77
N ASN A 12 -14.82 4.30 2.05
CA ASN A 12 -15.40 5.56 2.51
C ASN A 12 -14.35 6.51 3.12
N LEU A 13 -13.16 5.99 3.45
CA LEU A 13 -12.11 6.73 4.16
C LEU A 13 -10.99 7.19 3.22
N PHE A 14 -10.73 6.45 2.16
CA PHE A 14 -9.66 6.74 1.20
C PHE A 14 -10.16 6.62 -0.23
N ASP A 15 -9.67 7.52 -1.08
CA ASP A 15 -9.87 7.42 -2.51
C ASP A 15 -9.11 6.19 -3.05
N ASN A 16 -9.83 5.33 -3.77
CA ASN A 16 -9.30 4.17 -4.46
C ASN A 16 -8.52 3.15 -3.60
N CYS A 17 -8.98 2.90 -2.37
CA CYS A 17 -8.45 1.83 -1.51
C CYS A 17 -9.55 0.85 -1.12
N ALA A 18 -9.66 -0.26 -1.83
CA ALA A 18 -10.62 -1.30 -1.53
C ALA A 18 -10.22 -2.14 -0.31
N LYS A 19 -8.93 -2.49 -0.20
CA LYS A 19 -8.45 -3.43 0.83
C LYS A 19 -7.03 -3.13 1.29
N LEU A 20 -6.76 -3.41 2.56
CA LEU A 20 -5.38 -3.55 3.06
C LEU A 20 -4.93 -5.01 2.98
N ILE A 21 -3.66 -5.23 2.66
CA ILE A 21 -3.05 -6.56 2.61
C ILE A 21 -2.48 -6.86 4.00
N PHE A 22 -3.18 -7.67 4.78
CA PHE A 22 -2.72 -8.15 6.08
C PHE A 22 -1.90 -9.45 5.95
N GLY A 23 -0.93 -9.63 6.84
CA GLY A 23 -0.26 -10.91 7.03
C GLY A 23 -1.17 -11.97 7.65
N THR A 24 -0.65 -13.18 7.83
CA THR A 24 -1.38 -14.32 8.40
C THR A 24 -0.74 -14.80 9.70
N GLY A 25 -1.51 -15.55 10.51
CA GLY A 25 -1.05 -16.13 11.77
C GLY A 25 -0.53 -15.06 12.75
N MET A 26 0.73 -15.20 13.17
CA MET A 26 1.39 -14.25 14.08
C MET A 26 1.56 -12.85 13.47
N ARG A 27 1.47 -12.72 12.13
CA ARG A 27 1.56 -11.43 11.41
C ARG A 27 0.19 -10.89 11.00
N SER A 28 -0.90 -11.37 11.61
CA SER A 28 -2.28 -10.94 11.30
C SER A 28 -2.57 -9.45 11.50
N LYS A 29 -1.68 -8.74 12.19
CA LYS A 29 -1.71 -7.27 12.35
C LYS A 29 -0.71 -6.51 11.48
N ALA A 30 0.20 -7.21 10.81
CA ALA A 30 1.15 -6.59 9.91
C ALA A 30 0.44 -6.27 8.59
N ILE A 31 0.61 -5.05 8.10
CA ILE A 31 0.06 -4.56 6.84
C ILE A 31 1.22 -4.40 5.87
N SER A 32 1.15 -5.05 4.72
CA SER A 32 2.21 -5.07 3.70
C SER A 32 1.81 -4.37 2.40
N GLY A 33 0.60 -3.84 2.32
CA GLY A 33 0.16 -3.08 1.14
C GLY A 33 -1.33 -2.80 1.12
N MET A 34 -1.81 -2.40 -0.05
CA MET A 34 -3.23 -2.25 -0.38
C MET A 34 -3.57 -2.78 -1.77
N VAL A 35 -4.87 -2.93 -1.98
CA VAL A 35 -5.50 -3.21 -3.26
C VAL A 35 -6.44 -2.04 -3.60
N SER A 36 -6.32 -1.53 -4.83
CA SER A 36 -7.22 -0.50 -5.37
C SER A 36 -8.61 -1.06 -5.68
N GLU A 37 -9.58 -0.19 -5.96
CA GLU A 37 -10.92 -0.59 -6.38
C GLU A 37 -10.93 -1.26 -7.77
N GLU A 38 -9.97 -0.93 -8.63
CA GLU A 38 -9.73 -1.60 -9.92
C GLU A 38 -8.94 -2.90 -9.77
N GLY A 39 -8.49 -3.25 -8.56
CA GLY A 39 -7.75 -4.48 -8.28
C GLY A 39 -6.23 -4.36 -8.42
N GLU A 40 -5.68 -3.14 -8.50
CA GLU A 40 -4.24 -2.93 -8.55
C GLU A 40 -3.61 -3.12 -7.18
N ASN A 41 -2.44 -3.76 -7.12
CA ASN A 41 -1.75 -4.02 -5.85
C ASN A 41 -0.59 -3.03 -5.63
N LEU A 42 -0.62 -2.35 -4.49
CA LEU A 42 0.50 -1.55 -4.00
C LEU A 42 1.10 -2.20 -2.76
N LEU A 43 2.22 -2.90 -2.94
CA LEU A 43 3.06 -3.32 -1.82
C LEU A 43 3.83 -2.11 -1.27
N ILE A 44 3.70 -1.86 0.03
CA ILE A 44 4.46 -0.80 0.72
C ILE A 44 5.86 -1.29 1.07
N ARG A 45 6.80 -0.35 1.19
CA ARG A 45 8.23 -0.66 1.42
C ARG A 45 8.51 -1.13 2.85
N ALA A 46 7.84 -0.54 3.82
CA ALA A 46 7.94 -0.91 5.22
C ALA A 46 6.59 -1.40 5.72
N GLU A 47 6.57 -2.58 6.34
CA GLU A 47 5.34 -3.11 6.93
C GLU A 47 4.89 -2.24 8.11
N CYS A 48 3.60 -1.93 8.15
CA CYS A 48 2.98 -1.20 9.26
C CYS A 48 2.33 -2.18 10.25
N GLN A 49 2.32 -1.85 11.54
CA GLN A 49 1.66 -2.66 12.57
C GLN A 49 0.32 -2.05 12.97
N ALA A 50 -0.76 -2.81 12.87
CA ALA A 50 -2.09 -2.40 13.28
C ALA A 50 -2.30 -2.56 14.79
N GLU A 51 -1.51 -1.80 15.55
CA GLU A 51 -1.51 -1.82 17.02
C GLU A 51 -1.84 -0.45 17.61
N GLY A 52 -2.57 -0.44 18.72
CA GLY A 52 -3.02 0.80 19.36
C GLY A 52 -4.25 1.42 18.66
N SER A 53 -4.28 2.76 18.63
CA SER A 53 -5.40 3.53 18.07
C SER A 53 -5.51 3.35 16.56
N VAL A 54 -6.74 3.11 16.08
CA VAL A 54 -7.04 2.90 14.65
C VAL A 54 -6.59 4.07 13.79
N GLU A 55 -6.95 5.28 14.20
CA GLU A 55 -6.58 6.50 13.48
C GLU A 55 -5.06 6.63 13.33
N VAL A 56 -4.31 6.30 14.39
CA VAL A 56 -2.84 6.44 14.41
C VAL A 56 -2.19 5.50 13.40
N TRP A 57 -2.49 4.19 13.45
CA TRP A 57 -1.84 3.26 12.53
C TRP A 57 -2.38 3.42 11.10
N MET A 58 -3.62 3.87 10.90
CA MET A 58 -4.14 4.20 9.57
C MET A 58 -3.40 5.36 8.93
N THR A 59 -3.11 6.43 9.69
CA THR A 59 -2.31 7.56 9.19
C THR A 59 -0.88 7.12 8.83
N ILE A 60 -0.28 6.20 9.59
CA ILE A 60 1.04 5.64 9.28
C ILE A 60 1.00 4.84 7.96
N VAL A 61 -0.01 3.99 7.80
CA VAL A 61 -0.21 3.20 6.57
C VAL A 61 -0.37 4.09 5.35
N GLU A 62 -1.20 5.14 5.45
CA GLU A 62 -1.38 6.13 4.38
C GLU A 62 -0.06 6.84 4.01
N ALA A 63 0.71 7.27 5.01
CA ALA A 63 2.00 7.90 4.79
C ALA A 63 2.98 6.97 4.04
N GLU A 64 3.03 5.69 4.42
CA GLU A 64 3.87 4.68 3.76
C GLU A 64 3.42 4.40 2.32
N MET A 65 2.13 4.40 2.04
CA MET A 65 1.60 4.29 0.67
C MET A 65 2.04 5.46 -0.20
N ILE A 66 1.90 6.69 0.31
CA ILE A 66 2.30 7.91 -0.41
C ILE A 66 3.81 7.90 -0.67
N MET A 67 4.61 7.56 0.34
CA MET A 67 6.07 7.45 0.20
C MET A 67 6.49 6.39 -0.82
N THR A 68 5.82 5.24 -0.78
CA THR A 68 6.05 4.13 -1.72
C THR A 68 5.72 4.55 -3.15
N LEU A 69 4.55 5.15 -3.39
CA LEU A 69 4.13 5.62 -4.71
C LEU A 69 5.09 6.67 -5.28
N ARG A 70 5.43 7.68 -4.49
CA ARG A 70 6.39 8.72 -4.90
C ARG A 70 7.72 8.14 -5.32
N THR A 71 8.19 7.10 -4.62
CA THR A 71 9.47 6.49 -4.96
C THR A 71 9.37 5.60 -6.18
N LYS A 72 8.31 4.78 -6.28
CA LYS A 72 8.04 3.97 -7.47
C LYS A 72 7.94 4.84 -8.73
N ILE A 73 7.23 5.97 -8.67
CA ILE A 73 7.13 6.89 -9.81
C ILE A 73 8.51 7.40 -10.24
N LYS A 74 9.37 7.81 -9.30
CA LYS A 74 10.74 8.24 -9.60
C LYS A 74 11.57 7.13 -10.25
N GLU A 75 11.47 5.91 -9.72
CA GLU A 75 12.14 4.73 -10.27
C GLU A 75 11.63 4.43 -11.68
N THR A 76 10.31 4.38 -11.86
CA THR A 76 9.68 4.14 -13.17
C THR A 76 10.10 5.18 -14.20
N ILE A 77 10.12 6.48 -13.86
CA ILE A 77 10.58 7.54 -14.77
C ILE A 77 12.05 7.32 -15.15
N TYR A 78 12.91 7.00 -14.19
CA TYR A 78 14.33 6.72 -14.45
C TYR A 78 14.52 5.53 -15.40
N TYR A 79 13.80 4.43 -15.16
CA TYR A 79 13.92 3.23 -15.99
C TYR A 79 13.20 3.33 -17.34
N TYR A 80 12.15 4.14 -17.44
CA TYR A 80 11.39 4.28 -18.69
C TYR A 80 12.28 4.68 -19.88
N ALA A 81 13.24 5.57 -19.64
CA ALA A 81 14.22 5.98 -20.65
C ALA A 81 15.13 4.82 -21.11
N SER A 82 15.51 3.92 -20.19
CA SER A 82 16.33 2.74 -20.53
C SER A 82 15.54 1.62 -21.24
N ILE A 83 14.23 1.52 -20.98
CA ILE A 83 13.39 0.49 -21.62
C ILE A 83 13.24 0.77 -23.11
N GLN A 84 13.15 2.04 -23.53
CA GLN A 84 13.03 2.42 -24.95
C GLN A 84 14.28 2.09 -25.79
N GLN A 85 15.49 2.09 -25.20
CA GLN A 85 16.70 1.69 -25.94
C GLN A 85 16.72 0.19 -26.28
N ASN A 86 16.26 -0.67 -25.36
CA ASN A 86 16.27 -2.13 -25.57
C ASN A 86 15.27 -2.65 -26.62
N TYR A 87 14.34 -1.84 -27.12
CA TYR A 87 13.43 -2.21 -28.20
C TYR A 87 13.93 -1.77 -29.59
N LEU A 88 15.05 -1.04 -29.65
CA LEU A 88 15.65 -0.53 -30.89
C LEU A 88 17.01 -1.17 -31.23
N ASP A 89 17.50 -2.07 -30.36
CA ASP A 89 18.63 -2.98 -30.58
C ASP A 89 18.12 -4.42 -30.82
#